data_AF-A0A7Y5BYB1-F1
#
_entry.id   AF-A0A7Y5BYB1-F1
#
_cell.length_a   1.000
_cell.length_b   1.000
_cell.length_c   1.000
_cell.angle_alpha   90.00
_cell.angle_beta   90.00
_cell.angle_gamma   90.00
#
_symmetry.space_group_name_H-M   'P 1'
#
loop_
_entity.id
_entity.type
_entity.pdbx_description
1 polymer ?
#
loop_
_entity_poly.entity_id
_entity_poly.type
_entity_poly.pdbx_seq_one_letter_code
_entity_poly.pdbx_strand_id
1 'polypeptide(L)'
;NDADDKEHLALVMGEVQEAEGVLVRVHSECFTGDVLGSMRCDCGEQLQRSMAMIAEAGCGVVLYLRQEGRGIGLLNKLRAYNLQDEGYDTVEANLLLGHQADEREYTVAAEMLHDLGVKSIQLLTNNPEKIAALAALGISVLGRISLTPDVNPENARYLHTKVVRMNHLLSLNGFGEHGNGKG
;
A
#
# COMPACT_ATOMS: atom_id res chain seq x y z
N ASN A 1 6.71 18.37 -8.05
CA ASN A 1 6.31 18.39 -6.62
C ASN A 1 7.36 19.24 -5.93
N ASP A 2 6.97 20.27 -5.17
CA ASP A 2 7.91 21.08 -4.39
C ASP A 2 8.10 20.53 -2.96
N ALA A 3 7.33 19.49 -2.58
CA ALA A 3 7.36 18.85 -1.27
C ALA A 3 8.42 17.75 -1.14
N ASP A 4 8.80 17.07 -2.24
CA ASP A 4 9.97 16.18 -2.28
C ASP A 4 10.65 16.17 -3.66
N ASP A 5 11.97 15.89 -3.68
CA ASP A 5 12.79 15.81 -4.90
C ASP A 5 12.51 14.52 -5.71
N LYS A 6 11.26 14.04 -5.70
CA LYS A 6 10.87 12.77 -6.31
C LYS A 6 9.77 12.97 -7.34
N GLU A 7 9.78 12.08 -8.33
CA GLU A 7 8.82 12.10 -9.44
C GLU A 7 7.64 11.18 -9.14
N HIS A 8 6.63 11.69 -8.45
CA HIS A 8 5.37 10.99 -8.23
C HIS A 8 4.52 10.97 -9.50
N LEU A 9 3.75 9.89 -9.71
CA LEU A 9 2.92 9.73 -10.91
C LEU A 9 1.45 9.59 -10.54
N ALA A 10 0.58 10.23 -11.31
CA ALA A 10 -0.86 9.97 -11.31
C ALA A 10 -1.25 9.28 -12.63
N LEU A 11 -1.90 8.13 -12.53
CA LEU A 11 -2.55 7.47 -13.65
C LEU A 11 -4.05 7.73 -13.53
N VAL A 12 -4.61 8.46 -14.49
CA VAL A 12 -6.01 8.92 -14.46
C VAL A 12 -6.82 8.16 -15.51
N MET A 13 -7.97 7.66 -15.10
CA MET A 13 -8.99 7.04 -15.97
C MET A 13 -10.25 7.90 -15.93
N GLY A 14 -10.76 8.29 -17.10
CA GLY A 14 -11.97 9.09 -17.24
C GLY A 14 -11.80 10.54 -16.75
N GLU A 15 -12.93 11.23 -16.60
CA GLU A 15 -13.00 12.61 -16.10
C GLU A 15 -13.11 12.60 -14.57
N VAL A 16 -12.08 13.12 -13.90
CA VAL A 16 -11.99 13.14 -12.42
C VAL A 16 -12.09 14.55 -11.83
N GLN A 17 -11.95 15.58 -12.68
CA GLN A 17 -12.03 16.97 -12.25
C GLN A 17 -13.45 17.32 -11.81
N GLU A 18 -13.58 17.98 -10.65
CA GLU A 18 -14.85 18.31 -10.01
C GLU A 18 -15.74 17.11 -9.61
N ALA A 19 -15.24 15.88 -9.78
CA ALA A 19 -15.98 14.66 -9.50
C ALA A 19 -15.96 14.28 -8.01
N GLU A 20 -17.02 13.57 -7.59
CA GLU A 20 -17.20 13.05 -6.23
C GLU A 20 -17.18 11.52 -6.23
N GLY A 21 -16.74 10.92 -5.12
CA GLY A 21 -16.68 9.48 -4.96
C GLY A 21 -15.73 8.77 -5.92
N VAL A 22 -14.71 9.48 -6.41
CA VAL A 22 -13.72 8.97 -7.37
C VAL A 22 -12.98 7.78 -6.76
N LEU A 23 -12.84 6.68 -7.49
CA LEU A 23 -12.04 5.55 -7.02
C LEU A 23 -10.57 5.93 -7.03
N VAL A 24 -9.93 5.90 -5.86
CA VAL A 24 -8.53 6.28 -5.71
C VAL A 24 -7.73 5.16 -5.07
N ARG A 25 -6.58 4.85 -5.67
CA ARG A 25 -5.53 4.02 -5.07
C ARG A 25 -4.29 4.88 -4.83
N VAL A 26 -3.90 5.04 -3.57
CA VAL A 26 -2.57 5.57 -3.23
C VAL A 26 -1.61 4.41 -3.04
N HIS A 27 -0.74 4.18 -4.00
CA HIS A 27 0.23 3.10 -4.04
C HIS A 27 1.62 3.61 -3.68
N SER A 28 2.26 3.01 -2.66
CA SER A 28 3.67 3.27 -2.39
C SER A 28 4.50 2.33 -3.25
N GLU A 29 5.44 2.88 -4.00
CA GLU A 29 6.37 2.15 -4.87
C GLU A 29 6.95 0.92 -4.16
N CYS A 30 6.95 -0.19 -4.89
CA CYS A 30 7.56 -1.44 -4.48
C CYS A 30 8.17 -2.11 -5.71
N PHE A 31 9.37 -1.70 -6.11
CA PHE A 31 10.08 -2.19 -7.29
C PHE A 31 10.07 -3.72 -7.42
N THR A 32 10.35 -4.42 -6.32
CA THR A 32 10.36 -5.90 -6.30
C THR A 32 8.99 -6.51 -6.59
N GLY A 33 7.90 -5.93 -6.07
CA GLY A 33 6.55 -6.44 -6.28
C GLY A 33 5.97 -5.98 -7.63
N ASP A 34 6.11 -4.69 -7.91
CA ASP A 34 5.45 -4.01 -9.02
C ASP A 34 6.11 -4.33 -10.37
N VAL A 35 7.44 -4.44 -10.42
CA VAL A 35 8.21 -4.63 -11.66
C VAL A 35 8.72 -6.06 -11.80
N LEU A 36 9.22 -6.65 -10.70
CA LEU A 36 9.86 -7.97 -10.74
C LEU A 36 8.91 -9.13 -10.39
N GLY A 37 7.64 -8.85 -10.04
CA GLY A 37 6.65 -9.88 -9.71
C GLY A 37 7.00 -10.69 -8.45
N SER A 38 7.64 -10.05 -7.45
CA SER A 38 8.02 -10.74 -6.22
C SER A 38 6.81 -11.28 -5.45
N MET A 39 6.86 -12.57 -5.12
CA MET A 39 5.87 -13.25 -4.28
C MET A 39 6.04 -12.97 -2.78
N ARG A 40 7.11 -12.28 -2.35
CA ARG A 40 7.36 -11.97 -0.92
C ARG A 40 6.44 -10.90 -0.36
N CYS A 41 5.70 -10.18 -1.22
CA CYS A 41 4.73 -9.17 -0.85
C CYS A 41 3.53 -9.19 -1.81
N ASP A 42 2.45 -8.52 -1.43
CA ASP A 42 1.23 -8.39 -2.23
C ASP A 42 1.18 -7.07 -3.04
N CYS A 43 2.27 -6.30 -3.11
CA CYS A 43 2.26 -4.97 -3.70
C CYS A 43 1.88 -4.97 -5.20
N GLY A 44 2.50 -5.85 -6.00
CA GLY A 44 2.24 -5.92 -7.44
C GLY A 44 0.79 -6.33 -7.73
N GLU A 45 0.29 -7.34 -7.02
CA GLU A 45 -1.11 -7.79 -7.11
C GLU A 45 -2.08 -6.65 -6.74
N GLN A 46 -1.83 -5.95 -5.62
CA GLN A 46 -2.66 -4.81 -5.21
C GLN A 46 -2.67 -3.69 -6.27
N LEU A 47 -1.53 -3.40 -6.91
CA LEU A 47 -1.44 -2.40 -7.96
C LEU A 47 -2.29 -2.82 -9.18
N GLN A 48 -2.08 -4.04 -9.66
CA GLN A 48 -2.82 -4.58 -10.81
C GLN A 48 -4.33 -4.63 -10.56
N ARG A 49 -4.75 -5.14 -9.40
CA ARG A 49 -6.17 -5.19 -9.01
C ARG A 49 -6.78 -3.81 -8.91
N SER A 50 -6.06 -2.84 -8.34
CA SER A 50 -6.55 -1.46 -8.25
C SER A 50 -6.74 -0.84 -9.63
N MET A 51 -5.78 -1.05 -10.55
CA MET A 51 -5.91 -0.59 -11.94
C MET A 51 -7.10 -1.24 -12.64
N ALA A 52 -7.32 -2.54 -12.45
CA ALA A 52 -8.47 -3.25 -13.03
C ALA A 52 -9.80 -2.71 -12.51
N MET A 53 -9.93 -2.51 -11.19
CA MET A 53 -11.15 -1.95 -10.58
C MET A 53 -11.44 -0.51 -11.06
N ILE A 54 -10.40 0.32 -11.20
CA ILE A 54 -10.54 1.68 -11.73
C ILE A 54 -10.95 1.65 -13.21
N ALA A 55 -10.35 0.75 -14.01
CA ALA A 55 -10.71 0.58 -15.41
C ALA A 55 -12.16 0.12 -15.57
N GLU A 56 -12.63 -0.81 -14.73
CA GLU A 56 -14.02 -1.29 -14.73
C GLU A 56 -15.01 -0.18 -14.37
N ALA A 57 -14.68 0.68 -13.40
CA ALA A 57 -15.51 1.81 -13.02
C ALA A 57 -15.52 2.95 -14.04
N GLY A 58 -14.51 3.04 -14.91
CA GLY A 58 -14.38 4.08 -15.95
C GLY A 58 -14.01 5.47 -15.44
N CYS A 59 -13.88 5.67 -14.12
CA CYS A 59 -13.48 6.92 -13.48
C CYS A 59 -12.64 6.62 -12.24
N GLY A 60 -11.38 7.07 -12.20
CA GLY A 60 -10.52 6.85 -11.03
C GLY A 60 -9.06 7.26 -11.23
N VAL A 61 -8.29 7.19 -10.14
CA VAL A 61 -6.89 7.61 -10.08
C VAL A 61 -6.04 6.59 -9.33
N VAL A 62 -4.89 6.22 -9.91
CA VAL A 62 -3.79 5.58 -9.17
C VAL A 62 -2.70 6.61 -8.95
N LEU A 63 -2.41 6.94 -7.70
CA LEU A 63 -1.24 7.72 -7.31
C LEU A 63 -0.10 6.76 -6.98
N TYR A 64 0.94 6.77 -7.80
CA TYR A 64 2.16 6.00 -7.60
C TYR A 64 3.22 6.86 -6.92
N LEU A 65 3.37 6.67 -5.61
CA LEU A 65 4.29 7.45 -4.80
C LEU A 65 5.65 6.78 -4.72
N ARG A 66 6.71 7.51 -5.06
CA ARG A 66 8.11 7.03 -5.02
C ARG A 66 8.67 6.94 -3.61
N GLN A 67 8.03 6.12 -2.78
CA GLN A 67 8.32 5.90 -1.37
C GLN A 67 8.68 4.44 -1.10
N GLU A 68 9.64 3.94 -1.88
CA GLU A 68 10.15 2.57 -1.76
C GLU A 68 10.56 2.20 -0.32
N GLY A 69 10.28 0.96 0.07
CA GLY A 69 10.66 0.44 1.38
C GLY A 69 9.94 1.08 2.56
N ARG A 70 8.84 1.83 2.33
CA ARG A 70 8.20 2.72 3.33
C ARG A 70 9.04 3.96 3.67
N GLY A 71 9.73 4.50 2.68
CA GLY A 71 10.55 5.71 2.82
C GLY A 71 12.04 5.44 2.92
N ILE A 72 12.45 4.24 3.35
CA ILE A 72 13.87 3.89 3.57
C ILE A 72 14.66 3.61 2.27
N GLY A 73 13.97 3.45 1.15
CA GLY A 73 14.57 3.16 -0.16
C GLY A 73 14.88 1.67 -0.42
N LEU A 74 15.17 1.36 -1.69
CA LEU A 74 15.34 -0.02 -2.17
C LEU A 74 16.50 -0.76 -1.48
N LEU A 75 17.64 -0.09 -1.31
CA LEU A 75 18.83 -0.71 -0.71
C LEU A 75 18.55 -1.18 0.72
N ASN A 76 17.94 -0.33 1.55
CA ASN A 76 17.63 -0.69 2.93
C ASN A 76 16.51 -1.73 3.01
N LYS A 77 15.54 -1.71 2.09
CA LYS A 77 14.55 -2.79 1.95
C LYS A 77 15.21 -4.15 1.67
N LEU A 78 16.20 -4.20 0.76
CA LEU A 78 16.92 -5.44 0.48
C LEU A 78 17.74 -5.91 1.68
N ARG A 79 18.34 -4.99 2.45
CA ARG A 79 18.98 -5.32 3.73
C ARG A 79 17.99 -5.88 4.74
N ALA A 80 16.79 -5.30 4.82
CA ALA A 80 15.72 -5.79 5.70
C ALA A 80 15.25 -7.19 5.29
N TYR A 81 15.27 -7.51 3.98
CA TYR A 81 14.99 -8.86 3.51
C TYR A 81 16.04 -9.88 3.94
N ASN A 82 17.33 -9.51 3.94
CA ASN A 82 18.37 -10.41 4.44
C ASN A 82 18.15 -10.74 5.92
N LEU A 83 17.83 -9.74 6.75
CA LEU A 83 17.48 -9.96 8.16
C LEU A 83 16.20 -10.81 8.31
N GLN A 84 15.21 -10.62 7.44
CA GLN A 84 14.01 -11.46 7.46
C GLN A 84 14.30 -12.92 7.09
N ASP A 85 15.26 -13.16 6.19
CA ASP A 85 15.73 -14.49 5.83
C ASP A 85 16.53 -15.14 6.98
N GLU A 86 17.08 -14.35 7.91
CA GLU A 86 17.66 -14.79 9.18
C GLU A 86 16.63 -15.04 10.30
N GLY A 87 15.35 -14.69 10.06
CA GLY A 87 14.23 -15.02 10.94
C GLY A 87 13.52 -13.81 11.56
N TYR A 88 14.08 -12.60 11.45
CA TYR A 88 13.45 -11.38 11.98
C TYR A 88 12.14 -11.06 11.26
N ASP A 89 11.17 -10.46 11.94
CA ASP A 89 9.99 -9.92 11.26
C ASP A 89 10.26 -8.55 10.60
N THR A 90 9.30 -8.04 9.83
CA THR A 90 9.46 -6.77 9.11
C THR A 90 9.70 -5.58 10.03
N VAL A 91 9.12 -5.56 11.24
CA VAL A 91 9.31 -4.46 12.19
C VAL A 91 10.69 -4.55 12.83
N GLU A 92 11.08 -5.75 13.26
CA GLU A 92 12.39 -6.01 13.86
C GLU A 92 13.53 -5.70 12.90
N ALA A 93 13.41 -6.14 11.65
CA ALA A 93 14.41 -5.87 10.61
C ALA A 93 14.58 -4.36 10.36
N ASN A 94 13.49 -3.59 10.34
CA ASN A 94 13.58 -2.13 10.17
C ASN A 94 14.23 -1.45 11.39
N LEU A 95 13.86 -1.85 12.61
CA LEU A 95 14.44 -1.31 13.84
C LEU A 95 15.94 -1.62 13.96
N LEU A 96 16.36 -2.83 13.59
CA LEU A 96 17.79 -3.21 13.55
C LEU A 96 18.60 -2.37 12.56
N LEU A 97 17.97 -1.92 11.48
CA LEU A 97 18.58 -1.03 10.49
C LEU A 97 18.48 0.46 10.87
N GLY A 98 17.89 0.78 12.03
CA GLY A 98 17.78 2.15 12.54
C GLY A 98 16.61 2.95 11.96
N HIS A 99 15.60 2.28 11.38
CA HIS A 99 14.45 2.90 10.74
C HIS A 99 13.16 2.76 11.55
N GLN A 100 12.22 3.68 11.37
CA GLN A 100 10.86 3.50 11.92
C GLN A 100 10.11 2.37 11.19
N ALA A 101 9.02 1.89 11.79
CA ALA A 101 8.16 0.89 11.15
C ALA A 101 7.52 1.40 9.85
N ASP A 102 7.25 2.70 9.77
CA ASP A 102 6.69 3.39 8.61
C ASP A 102 7.11 4.88 8.61
N GLU A 103 7.79 5.35 7.56
CA GLU A 103 8.24 6.76 7.42
C GLU A 103 7.50 7.47 6.26
N ARG A 104 6.35 6.94 5.84
CA ARG A 104 5.63 7.49 4.69
C ARG A 104 4.81 8.71 5.06
N GLU A 105 4.93 9.73 4.23
CA GLU A 105 4.08 10.92 4.28
C GLU A 105 3.09 10.91 3.12
N TYR A 106 1.85 11.35 3.39
CA TYR A 106 0.77 11.38 2.40
C TYR A 106 0.43 12.78 1.90
N THR A 107 1.19 13.80 2.31
CA THR A 107 1.01 15.20 1.90
C THR A 107 1.01 15.35 0.38
N VAL A 108 2.02 14.77 -0.30
CA VAL A 108 2.09 14.75 -1.77
C VAL A 108 0.85 14.10 -2.41
N ALA A 109 0.28 13.06 -1.79
CA ALA A 109 -0.92 12.44 -2.33
C ALA A 109 -2.14 13.36 -2.24
N ALA A 110 -2.27 14.11 -1.15
CA ALA A 110 -3.33 15.10 -1.00
C ALA A 110 -3.16 16.26 -2.00
N GLU A 111 -1.94 16.77 -2.17
CA GLU A 111 -1.63 17.81 -3.15
C GLU A 111 -1.95 17.38 -4.58
N MET A 112 -1.57 16.15 -4.96
CA MET A 112 -1.91 15.59 -6.28
C MET A 112 -3.42 15.48 -6.49
N LEU A 113 -4.20 15.07 -5.47
CA LEU A 113 -5.66 14.99 -5.58
C LEU A 113 -6.32 16.37 -5.70
N HIS A 114 -5.79 17.37 -5.00
CA HIS A 114 -6.25 18.75 -5.12
C HIS A 114 -5.93 19.33 -6.51
N ASP A 115 -4.74 19.09 -7.04
CA ASP A 115 -4.35 19.53 -8.39
C ASP A 115 -5.20 18.90 -9.49
N LEU A 116 -5.58 17.62 -9.31
CA LEU A 116 -6.53 16.92 -10.17
C LEU A 116 -7.98 17.42 -10.03
N GLY A 117 -8.27 18.29 -9.04
CA GLY A 117 -9.61 18.84 -8.80
C GLY A 117 -10.62 17.82 -8.27
N VAL A 118 -10.17 16.75 -7.61
CA VAL A 118 -11.07 15.70 -7.07
C VAL A 118 -11.74 16.21 -5.79
N LYS A 119 -13.08 16.18 -5.72
CA LYS A 119 -13.82 16.67 -4.54
C LYS A 119 -13.90 15.66 -3.41
N SER A 120 -14.05 14.38 -3.74
CA SER A 120 -14.12 13.31 -2.76
C SER A 120 -13.76 11.95 -3.37
N ILE A 121 -13.31 11.03 -2.52
CA ILE A 121 -12.75 9.75 -2.95
C ILE A 121 -13.41 8.55 -2.27
N GLN A 122 -13.43 7.43 -2.99
CA GLN A 122 -13.55 6.09 -2.45
C GLN A 122 -12.16 5.43 -2.48
N LEU A 123 -11.57 5.21 -1.31
CA LEU A 123 -10.16 4.84 -1.19
C LEU A 123 -9.96 3.32 -1.18
N LEU A 124 -9.16 2.82 -2.12
CA LEU A 124 -8.73 1.42 -2.23
C LEU A 124 -7.56 1.13 -1.27
N THR A 125 -7.87 0.76 -0.03
CA THR A 125 -6.85 0.53 1.02
C THR A 125 -7.29 -0.43 2.13
N ASN A 126 -6.32 -1.13 2.71
CA ASN A 126 -6.46 -1.85 3.97
C ASN A 126 -5.69 -1.20 5.13
N ASN A 127 -4.93 -0.13 4.85
CA ASN A 127 -4.23 0.62 5.87
C ASN A 127 -5.16 1.72 6.44
N PRO A 128 -5.62 1.62 7.70
CA PRO A 128 -6.43 2.66 8.32
C PRO A 128 -5.67 3.97 8.55
N GLU A 129 -4.35 3.92 8.78
CA GLU A 129 -3.52 5.12 8.97
C GLU A 129 -3.51 5.98 7.71
N LYS A 130 -3.51 5.35 6.52
CA LYS A 130 -3.60 6.05 5.24
C LYS A 130 -4.93 6.81 5.10
N ILE A 131 -6.02 6.23 5.59
CA ILE A 131 -7.35 6.88 5.58
C ILE A 131 -7.31 8.10 6.49
N ALA A 132 -6.84 7.91 7.73
CA ALA A 132 -6.75 8.98 8.73
C ALA A 132 -5.83 10.12 8.27
N ALA A 133 -4.68 9.79 7.68
CA ALA A 133 -3.73 10.78 7.17
C ALA A 133 -4.31 11.62 6.03
N LEU A 134 -4.95 11.00 5.03
CA LEU A 134 -5.58 11.74 3.93
C LEU A 134 -6.74 12.61 4.42
N ALA A 135 -7.56 12.10 5.34
CA ALA A 135 -8.63 12.87 5.95
C ALA A 135 -8.11 14.08 6.74
N ALA A 136 -7.02 13.91 7.51
CA ALA A 136 -6.35 14.99 8.23
C ALA A 136 -5.74 16.06 7.31
N LEU A 137 -5.37 15.66 6.08
CA LEU A 137 -4.89 16.57 5.02
C LEU A 137 -6.02 17.25 4.23
N GLY A 138 -7.28 17.07 4.65
CA GLY A 138 -8.44 17.74 4.05
C GLY A 138 -9.12 16.97 2.91
N ILE A 139 -8.67 15.75 2.60
CA ILE A 139 -9.31 14.93 1.56
C ILE A 139 -10.63 14.35 2.07
N SER A 140 -11.71 14.59 1.34
CA SER A 140 -13.03 14.00 1.63
C SER A 140 -13.06 12.52 1.25
N VAL A 141 -12.82 11.64 2.23
CA VAL A 141 -12.88 10.19 2.05
C VAL A 141 -14.30 9.69 2.36
N LEU A 142 -15.10 9.41 1.33
CA LEU A 142 -16.48 8.93 1.50
C LEU A 142 -16.56 7.48 1.98
N GLY A 143 -15.54 6.69 1.67
CA GLY A 143 -15.52 5.29 2.02
C GLY A 143 -14.20 4.60 1.71
N ARG A 144 -14.08 3.39 2.24
CA ARG A 144 -12.96 2.48 2.00
C ARG A 144 -13.44 1.29 1.23
N ILE A 145 -12.68 0.90 0.21
CA ILE A 145 -12.85 -0.36 -0.49
C ILE A 145 -11.63 -1.24 -0.18
N SER A 146 -11.90 -2.44 0.34
CA SER A 146 -10.87 -3.41 0.73
C SER A 146 -10.23 -4.05 -0.51
N LEU A 147 -8.91 -4.28 -0.44
CA LEU A 147 -8.18 -5.08 -1.43
C LEU A 147 -7.77 -6.39 -0.79
N THR A 148 -8.51 -7.46 -1.04
CA THR A 148 -8.17 -8.78 -0.47
C THR A 148 -6.93 -9.33 -1.17
N PRO A 149 -5.82 -9.62 -0.47
CA PRO A 149 -4.63 -10.21 -1.07
C PRO A 149 -4.79 -11.72 -1.19
N ASP A 150 -4.15 -12.31 -2.19
CA ASP A 150 -3.99 -13.76 -2.27
C ASP A 150 -2.87 -14.22 -1.33
N VAL A 151 -3.18 -15.12 -0.40
CA VAL A 151 -2.21 -15.66 0.57
C VAL A 151 -1.47 -16.85 -0.04
N ASN A 152 -0.15 -16.82 0.01
CA ASN A 152 0.74 -17.92 -0.38
C ASN A 152 1.84 -18.13 0.68
N PRO A 153 2.59 -19.26 0.64
CA PRO A 153 3.64 -19.53 1.62
C PRO A 153 4.69 -18.40 1.75
N GLU A 154 5.00 -17.71 0.65
CA GLU A 154 6.04 -16.68 0.58
C GLU A 154 5.61 -15.34 1.20
N ASN A 155 4.33 -14.98 1.12
CA ASN A 155 3.80 -13.72 1.66
C ASN A 155 3.04 -13.87 2.99
N ALA A 156 2.75 -15.10 3.44
CA ALA A 156 1.96 -15.34 4.64
C ALA A 156 2.52 -14.63 5.89
N ARG A 157 3.83 -14.71 6.12
CA ARG A 157 4.50 -14.03 7.26
C ARG A 157 4.36 -12.52 7.15
N TYR A 158 4.55 -11.97 5.96
CA TYR A 158 4.43 -10.54 5.69
C TYR A 158 3.01 -10.02 5.91
N LEU A 159 2.00 -10.73 5.40
CA LEU A 159 0.58 -10.40 5.59
C LEU A 159 0.16 -10.50 7.05
N HIS A 160 0.64 -11.52 7.77
CA HIS A 160 0.42 -11.67 9.20
C HIS A 160 1.01 -10.49 9.98
N THR A 161 2.24 -10.08 9.68
CA THR A 161 2.87 -8.89 10.31
C THR A 161 2.06 -7.62 10.03
N LYS A 162 1.52 -7.43 8.82
CA LYS A 162 0.63 -6.29 8.51
C LYS A 162 -0.58 -6.23 9.42
N VAL A 163 -1.23 -7.36 9.67
CA VAL A 163 -2.43 -7.43 10.53
C VAL A 163 -2.05 -7.21 11.99
N VAL A 164 -1.14 -8.02 12.52
CA VAL A 164 -0.86 -8.09 13.96
C VAL A 164 -0.05 -6.91 14.46
N ARG A 165 0.90 -6.42 13.67
CA ARG A 165 1.85 -5.38 14.11
C ARG A 165 1.61 -4.01 13.49
N MET A 166 0.87 -3.93 12.39
CA MET A 166 0.67 -2.68 11.64
C MET A 166 -0.81 -2.34 11.44
N ASN A 167 -1.69 -2.96 12.24
CA ASN A 167 -3.11 -2.66 12.33
C ASN A 167 -3.86 -2.64 10.99
N HIS A 168 -3.40 -3.42 9.99
CA HIS A 168 -4.08 -3.48 8.70
C HIS A 168 -5.41 -4.22 8.82
N LEU A 169 -6.45 -3.63 8.22
CA LEU A 169 -7.82 -4.15 8.21
C LEU A 169 -7.99 -5.24 7.14
N LEU A 170 -7.25 -6.34 7.29
CA LEU A 170 -7.27 -7.53 6.43
C LEU A 170 -7.90 -8.71 7.18
N SER A 171 -8.74 -9.47 6.48
CA SER A 171 -9.18 -10.79 6.93
C SER A 171 -8.39 -11.84 6.16
N LEU A 172 -7.55 -12.60 6.87
CA LEU A 172 -6.76 -13.69 6.30
C LEU A 172 -7.59 -14.98 6.35
N ASN A 173 -8.68 -15.06 5.59
CA ASN A 173 -9.45 -16.29 5.47
C ASN A 173 -8.66 -17.30 4.61
N GLY A 174 -7.87 -18.15 5.26
CA GLY A 174 -6.99 -19.11 4.58
C GLY A 174 -5.99 -19.85 5.48
N PHE A 175 -5.83 -19.45 6.75
CA PHE A 175 -5.16 -20.30 7.74
C PHE A 175 -6.10 -21.44 8.14
N GLY A 176 -6.16 -22.47 7.28
CA GLY A 176 -6.69 -23.76 7.67
C GLY A 176 -5.89 -24.31 8.84
N GLU A 177 -6.60 -24.71 9.89
CA GLU A 177 -6.12 -25.49 11.02
C GLU A 177 -5.43 -26.79 10.53
N HIS A 178 -4.14 -26.74 10.21
CA HIS A 178 -3.34 -27.93 9.95
C HIS A 178 -2.07 -27.92 10.80
N GLY A 179 -2.21 -28.47 12.01
CA GLY A 179 -1.15 -28.84 12.95
C GLY A 179 -1.61 -28.59 14.39
N ASN A 180 -1.96 -29.57 15.24
CA ASN A 180 -1.33 -30.87 15.46
C ASN A 180 -2.39 -31.93 15.84
N GLY A 181 -2.58 -32.91 14.96
CA GLY A 181 -3.03 -34.25 15.35
C GLY A 181 -1.91 -35.22 15.02
N LYS A 182 -1.11 -35.60 16.02
CA LYS A 182 -0.27 -36.81 15.97
C LYS A 182 -0.29 -37.48 17.35
N GLY A 183 -0.88 -38.68 17.34
CA GLY A 183 -0.44 -39.92 18.01
C GLY A 183 -0.09 -39.84 19.48
#